data_AF-A0A2H3IP26-F1
#
_entry.id   AF-A0A2H3IP26-F1
#
_cell.length_a   1.000
_cell.length_b   1.000
_cell.length_c   1.000
_cell.angle_alpha   90.00
_cell.angle_beta   90.00
_cell.angle_gamma   90.00
#
_symmetry.space_group_name_H-M   'P 1'
#
loop_
_entity.id
_entity.type
_entity.pdbx_description
1 polymer ?
#
loop_
_entity_poly.entity_id
_entity_poly.type
_entity_poly.pdbx_seq_one_letter_code
_entity_poly.pdbx_strand_id
1 'polypeptide(L)'
;MSRCRGLVFHLSKRQPCYRRCLSTGSAHIDNSASAASDSTVAPSQVIRYALSGDPETHTTTIRKTTRNNINNDLELILSKRKLDKQHWLGRLISLPGGARVPTELRNVSNLQELKLWFEQYIAAGFVPRSALNVFLKDVLVRCEKSSSSLEISSLLTTVISRHKDAGVPVGLAIRNAGLYYAFQSFSVPAIRHYLHDLATYRVVLGVKNTEVLTQGILRTLRTVRFADPAYDTRPLLELMAERPSNPKLTFFAMAKFREGTNSPFIELLCELGASKAHEDMWDKLVEHITRRQRSRKGLTSALVDDAYKSIVIYLKFGMTDYAMSCMDFMSKTVKDMSPSLHLSTELAAILNEKGLEVPAIVEAPIQKALSQALEQQDSASTVDVKFDDGMVDFSIVQSLLARINDNGTSVSASKIAVLIDALNDCAGLTIPLFIELFQDHGIEYAWSPQWIPGVSDSSRMSFTQQDSQTLGLLRARIASRGIIVSSERSRNLVQLGHLMRREFIPNSIQNNETNPWTKTGYLVVFDRISAEYLIIYMGEDITIIDPEYQPHTEQDSFIDYEQHPLLGSLSHVAMPASAHDFDRGISEVITPVKNAANRYVLDLDSGVSLQP
;
A
#
# COMPACT_ATOMS: atom_id res chain seq x y z
N MET A 1 14.70 -53.79 34.76
CA MET A 1 16.05 -53.82 34.17
C MET A 1 16.06 -54.78 32.99
N SER A 2 16.63 -54.32 31.86
CA SER A 2 17.19 -55.07 30.71
C SER A 2 16.31 -55.98 29.82
N ARG A 3 15.89 -55.38 28.69
CA ARG A 3 16.15 -55.73 27.26
C ARG A 3 15.92 -57.15 26.70
N CYS A 4 14.95 -57.17 25.76
CA CYS A 4 15.03 -57.59 24.34
C CYS A 4 15.22 -59.08 23.97
N ARG A 5 14.21 -59.63 23.26
CA ARG A 5 14.20 -59.91 21.79
C ARG A 5 12.95 -60.73 21.41
N GLY A 6 12.32 -60.41 20.27
CA GLY A 6 11.45 -61.36 19.56
C GLY A 6 10.23 -60.77 18.84
N LEU A 7 10.41 -60.44 17.55
CA LEU A 7 9.52 -60.73 16.40
C LEU A 7 7.99 -60.57 16.54
N VAL A 8 7.36 -59.71 15.72
CA VAL A 8 6.21 -60.04 14.84
C VAL A 8 6.04 -58.96 13.73
N PHE A 9 5.69 -59.46 12.54
CA PHE A 9 5.40 -58.90 11.21
C PHE A 9 4.83 -57.47 11.05
N HIS A 10 5.42 -56.71 10.11
CA HIS A 10 4.85 -55.51 9.49
C HIS A 10 4.25 -55.85 8.11
N LEU A 11 2.96 -55.53 7.91
CA LEU A 11 2.33 -55.45 6.59
C LEU A 11 2.45 -54.03 6.04
N SER A 12 3.27 -53.88 4.99
CA SER A 12 3.41 -52.67 4.19
C SER A 12 2.27 -52.56 3.15
N LYS A 13 1.47 -51.49 3.17
CA LYS A 13 0.71 -51.05 2.00
C LYS A 13 1.47 -49.92 1.31
N ARG A 14 1.80 -50.17 0.04
CA ARG A 14 2.66 -49.37 -0.83
C ARG A 14 1.93 -48.11 -1.32
N GLN A 15 2.60 -46.97 -1.23
CA GLN A 15 2.32 -45.77 -2.03
C GLN A 15 2.90 -45.95 -3.47
N PRO A 16 2.22 -45.47 -4.52
CA PRO A 16 2.75 -45.50 -5.88
C PRO A 16 3.80 -44.40 -6.09
N CYS A 17 5.07 -44.81 -6.23
CA CYS A 17 6.15 -43.95 -6.70
C CYS A 17 6.09 -43.83 -8.23
N TYR A 18 5.80 -42.64 -8.76
CA TYR A 18 6.01 -42.35 -10.18
C TYR A 18 7.51 -42.18 -10.46
N ARG A 19 8.11 -43.20 -11.09
CA ARG A 19 9.47 -43.19 -11.65
C ARG A 19 9.56 -42.15 -12.78
N ARG A 20 10.55 -41.25 -12.71
CA ARG A 20 11.04 -40.49 -13.87
C ARG A 20 11.74 -41.46 -14.83
N CYS A 21 11.24 -41.58 -16.05
CA CYS A 21 11.99 -42.17 -17.16
C CYS A 21 13.15 -41.26 -17.52
N LEU A 22 14.37 -41.75 -17.32
CA LEU A 22 15.58 -41.25 -17.97
C LEU A 22 15.63 -41.89 -19.36
N SER A 23 15.49 -41.09 -20.41
CA SER A 23 15.87 -41.56 -21.76
C SER A 23 17.36 -41.29 -21.96
N THR A 24 18.14 -42.37 -21.90
CA THR A 24 19.47 -42.46 -22.49
C THR A 24 19.35 -42.29 -24.00
N GLY A 25 19.94 -41.21 -24.53
CA GLY A 25 20.14 -40.99 -25.96
C GLY A 25 21.53 -40.43 -26.18
N SER A 26 22.47 -41.34 -26.45
CA SER A 26 23.84 -41.04 -26.84
C SER A 26 23.88 -40.52 -28.28
N ALA A 27 24.49 -39.35 -28.49
CA ALA A 27 25.05 -38.95 -29.76
C ALA A 27 26.34 -38.16 -29.49
N HIS A 28 27.47 -38.76 -29.86
CA HIS A 28 28.79 -38.13 -29.97
C HIS A 28 28.82 -37.09 -31.11
N ILE A 29 29.87 -36.24 -31.11
CA ILE A 29 30.30 -35.19 -32.09
C ILE A 29 30.03 -33.78 -31.52
N ASP A 30 30.96 -32.83 -31.38
CA ASP A 30 32.43 -32.78 -31.50
C ASP A 30 32.92 -31.59 -30.66
N ASN A 31 34.15 -31.69 -30.16
CA ASN A 31 34.82 -30.67 -29.36
C ASN A 31 35.27 -29.47 -30.21
N SER A 32 34.66 -28.29 -30.04
CA SER A 32 35.37 -27.01 -30.17
C SER A 32 34.49 -25.82 -29.74
N ALA A 33 34.46 -25.50 -28.45
CA ALA A 33 34.11 -24.16 -27.93
C ALA A 33 34.48 -24.06 -26.43
N SER A 34 35.75 -24.30 -26.10
CA SER A 34 36.26 -23.98 -24.76
C SER A 34 36.43 -22.47 -24.63
N ALA A 35 35.56 -21.80 -23.86
CA ALA A 35 35.86 -20.58 -23.07
C ALA A 35 34.63 -19.82 -22.52
N ALA A 36 33.37 -20.28 -22.72
CA ALA A 36 32.18 -19.52 -22.28
C ALA A 36 31.18 -20.29 -21.40
N SER A 37 31.52 -21.49 -20.91
CA SER A 37 30.60 -22.38 -20.19
C SER A 37 30.86 -22.53 -18.69
N ASP A 38 31.65 -21.66 -18.06
CA ASP A 38 31.87 -21.67 -16.61
C ASP A 38 30.93 -20.68 -15.90
N SER A 39 29.62 -20.92 -15.98
CA SER A 39 28.71 -20.41 -14.95
C SER A 39 27.90 -21.57 -14.38
N THR A 40 28.29 -22.03 -13.20
CA THR A 40 27.65 -23.10 -12.40
C THR A 40 26.30 -22.68 -11.81
N VAL A 41 25.69 -21.59 -12.30
CA VAL A 41 24.54 -20.95 -11.67
C VAL A 41 23.25 -21.39 -12.35
N ALA A 42 22.39 -22.07 -11.58
CA ALA A 42 21.15 -22.62 -12.11
C ALA A 42 20.17 -21.50 -12.51
N PRO A 43 19.34 -21.67 -13.57
CA PRO A 43 18.34 -20.68 -13.97
C PRO A 43 17.39 -20.26 -12.84
N SER A 44 17.10 -21.17 -11.90
CA SER A 44 16.29 -20.90 -10.72
C SER A 44 16.97 -19.97 -9.71
N GLN A 45 18.31 -19.95 -9.64
CA GLN A 45 19.08 -19.03 -8.78
C GLN A 45 19.12 -17.62 -9.40
N VAL A 46 19.22 -17.53 -10.72
CA VAL A 46 19.12 -16.25 -11.45
C VAL A 46 17.75 -15.61 -11.23
N ILE A 47 16.68 -16.40 -11.33
CA ILE A 47 15.31 -15.92 -11.10
C ILE A 47 15.11 -15.55 -9.62
N ARG A 48 15.56 -16.38 -8.68
CA ARG A 48 15.48 -16.05 -7.24
C ARG A 48 16.22 -14.76 -6.90
N TYR A 49 17.44 -14.60 -7.40
CA TYR A 49 18.22 -13.40 -7.19
C TYR A 49 17.56 -12.16 -7.83
N ALA A 50 17.02 -12.29 -9.04
CA ALA A 50 16.28 -11.21 -9.69
C ALA A 50 15.02 -10.80 -8.90
N LEU A 51 14.41 -11.71 -8.14
CA LEU A 51 13.16 -11.48 -7.41
C LEU A 51 13.37 -11.06 -5.95
N SER A 52 14.38 -11.61 -5.29
CA SER A 52 14.59 -11.47 -3.84
C SER A 52 15.93 -10.84 -3.45
N GLY A 53 16.84 -10.64 -4.41
CA GLY A 53 18.23 -10.24 -4.12
C GLY A 53 19.07 -11.33 -3.44
N ASP A 54 18.50 -12.52 -3.22
CA ASP A 54 19.18 -13.67 -2.63
C ASP A 54 19.05 -14.90 -3.55
N PRO A 55 20.15 -15.57 -3.91
CA PRO A 55 20.09 -16.79 -4.71
C PRO A 55 19.71 -18.05 -3.90
N GLU A 56 19.68 -17.99 -2.56
CA GLU A 56 19.58 -19.17 -1.68
C GLU A 56 18.16 -19.44 -1.10
N THR A 57 17.93 -20.68 -0.66
CA THR A 57 16.85 -21.04 0.28
C THR A 57 17.42 -21.06 1.69
N HIS A 58 16.64 -20.74 2.73
CA HIS A 58 17.02 -20.52 4.14
C HIS A 58 17.83 -21.64 4.86
N THR A 59 18.40 -22.63 4.17
CA THR A 59 19.04 -23.81 4.73
C THR A 59 20.54 -23.96 4.41
N THR A 60 21.15 -23.07 3.64
CA THR A 60 22.58 -23.18 3.28
C THR A 60 23.40 -22.00 3.79
N THR A 61 24.37 -22.28 4.66
CA THR A 61 25.31 -21.29 5.21
C THR A 61 26.54 -21.20 4.30
N ILE A 62 26.54 -20.27 3.34
CA ILE A 62 27.71 -19.96 2.51
C ILE A 62 28.45 -18.72 3.09
N ARG A 63 29.79 -18.73 3.03
CA ARG A 63 30.64 -17.61 3.49
C ARG A 63 30.31 -16.31 2.74
N LYS A 64 30.23 -15.18 3.46
CA LYS A 64 29.85 -13.83 2.94
C LYS A 64 30.59 -13.41 1.66
N THR A 65 31.88 -13.74 1.53
CA THR A 65 32.68 -13.42 0.35
C THR A 65 32.26 -14.19 -0.91
N THR A 66 31.88 -15.46 -0.76
CA THR A 66 31.37 -16.27 -1.87
C THR A 66 29.96 -15.84 -2.28
N ARG A 67 29.12 -15.41 -1.32
CA ARG A 67 27.79 -14.84 -1.59
C ARG A 67 27.87 -13.56 -2.42
N ASN A 68 28.78 -12.64 -2.06
CA ASN A 68 28.98 -11.40 -2.81
C ASN A 68 29.48 -11.67 -4.24
N ASN A 69 30.36 -12.65 -4.44
CA ASN A 69 30.83 -13.01 -5.78
C ASN A 69 29.71 -13.64 -6.63
N ILE A 70 28.89 -14.54 -6.06
CA ILE A 70 27.72 -15.12 -6.76
C ILE A 70 26.69 -14.04 -7.10
N ASN A 71 26.45 -13.08 -6.20
CA ASN A 71 25.54 -11.96 -6.43
C ASN A 71 26.04 -11.04 -7.54
N ASN A 72 27.35 -10.74 -7.56
CA ASN A 72 27.98 -9.96 -8.62
C ASN A 72 27.92 -10.68 -9.97
N ASP A 73 28.17 -12.00 -9.99
CA ASP A 73 28.06 -12.81 -11.21
C ASP A 73 26.61 -12.90 -11.69
N LEU A 74 25.64 -12.97 -10.78
CA LEU A 74 24.22 -12.96 -11.11
C LEU A 74 23.75 -11.59 -11.62
N GLU A 75 24.21 -10.48 -11.04
CA GLU A 75 24.01 -9.13 -11.60
C GLU A 75 24.67 -8.99 -12.97
N LEU A 76 25.86 -9.57 -13.16
CA LEU A 76 26.56 -9.58 -14.43
C LEU A 76 25.80 -10.40 -15.47
N ILE A 77 25.24 -11.55 -15.10
CA ILE A 77 24.40 -12.40 -15.97
C ILE A 77 23.10 -11.68 -16.33
N LEU A 78 22.46 -11.01 -15.36
CA LEU A 78 21.23 -10.22 -15.59
C LEU A 78 21.49 -9.00 -16.48
N SER A 79 22.66 -8.37 -16.35
CA SER A 79 23.06 -7.20 -17.16
C SER A 79 23.60 -7.58 -18.54
N LYS A 80 24.21 -8.76 -18.71
CA LYS A 80 24.85 -9.22 -19.96
C LYS A 80 24.05 -10.25 -20.75
N ARG A 81 22.90 -10.75 -20.27
CA ARG A 81 22.09 -11.72 -21.01
C ARG A 81 21.62 -11.15 -22.35
N LYS A 82 22.37 -11.45 -23.40
CA LYS A 82 21.85 -11.63 -24.76
C LYS A 82 21.63 -13.13 -24.90
N LEU A 83 20.39 -13.57 -24.75
CA LEU A 83 20.05 -14.96 -25.02
C LEU A 83 20.25 -15.25 -26.50
N ASP A 84 21.06 -16.25 -26.79
CA ASP A 84 21.39 -16.64 -28.15
C ASP A 84 20.13 -17.10 -28.90
N LYS A 85 19.97 -16.65 -30.14
CA LYS A 85 18.71 -16.74 -30.90
C LYS A 85 18.32 -18.17 -31.29
N GLN A 86 19.21 -19.15 -31.10
CA GLN A 86 19.09 -20.46 -31.73
C GLN A 86 18.49 -21.59 -30.87
N HIS A 87 18.20 -21.36 -29.58
CA HIS A 87 17.69 -22.43 -28.70
C HIS A 87 16.20 -22.36 -28.31
N TRP A 88 15.42 -21.38 -28.79
CA TRP A 88 14.06 -21.15 -28.28
C TRP A 88 12.90 -21.73 -29.10
N LEU A 89 13.16 -22.36 -30.25
CA LEU A 89 12.13 -23.11 -30.98
C LEU A 89 11.84 -24.50 -30.36
N GLY A 90 12.56 -24.90 -29.31
CA GLY A 90 12.36 -26.16 -28.60
C GLY A 90 11.36 -26.04 -27.44
N ARG A 91 10.14 -26.54 -27.67
CA ARG A 91 9.01 -26.68 -26.73
C ARG A 91 8.20 -25.41 -26.44
N LEU A 92 7.53 -24.92 -27.48
CA LEU A 92 6.09 -24.70 -27.34
C LEU A 92 5.50 -25.98 -26.70
N ILE A 93 4.91 -25.87 -25.51
CA ILE A 93 3.96 -26.89 -25.08
C ILE A 93 2.91 -26.92 -26.19
N SER A 94 2.98 -27.95 -27.02
CA SER A 94 2.00 -28.24 -28.04
C SER A 94 0.72 -28.57 -27.28
N LEU A 95 -0.07 -27.54 -26.96
CA LEU A 95 -1.46 -27.76 -26.59
C LEU A 95 -2.12 -28.38 -27.81
N PRO A 96 -2.70 -29.59 -27.70
CA PRO A 96 -3.36 -30.21 -28.84
C PRO A 96 -4.59 -29.39 -29.21
N GLY A 97 -4.63 -28.92 -30.44
CA GLY A 97 -5.82 -28.34 -31.09
C GLY A 97 -5.85 -26.82 -31.16
N GLY A 98 -5.60 -26.30 -32.37
CA GLY A 98 -6.13 -25.04 -32.93
C GLY A 98 -5.69 -23.74 -32.23
N ALA A 99 -5.30 -22.74 -33.03
CA ALA A 99 -5.14 -21.37 -32.56
C ALA A 99 -6.42 -20.93 -31.81
N ARG A 100 -6.41 -21.00 -30.49
CA ARG A 100 -7.48 -20.44 -29.67
C ARG A 100 -7.45 -18.94 -29.88
N VAL A 101 -8.59 -18.39 -30.28
CA VAL A 101 -8.80 -16.94 -30.36
C VAL A 101 -8.25 -16.32 -29.07
N PRO A 102 -7.36 -15.32 -29.12
CA PRO A 102 -6.84 -14.70 -27.92
C PRO A 102 -8.01 -14.25 -27.06
N THR A 103 -8.08 -14.72 -25.81
CA THR A 103 -9.01 -14.17 -24.83
C THR A 103 -8.82 -12.66 -24.85
N GLU A 104 -9.88 -11.89 -25.08
CA GLU A 104 -9.75 -10.44 -25.08
C GLU A 104 -9.18 -10.00 -23.74
N LEU A 105 -8.22 -9.07 -23.74
CA LEU A 105 -7.50 -8.64 -22.53
C LEU A 105 -8.48 -8.24 -21.41
N ARG A 106 -9.65 -7.68 -21.77
CA ARG A 106 -10.72 -7.32 -20.84
C ARG A 106 -11.29 -8.48 -20.01
N ASN A 107 -11.21 -9.72 -20.49
CA ASN A 107 -11.77 -10.91 -19.84
C ASN A 107 -10.76 -11.64 -18.94
N VAL A 108 -9.50 -11.18 -18.91
CA VAL A 108 -8.47 -11.77 -18.05
C VAL A 108 -8.78 -11.45 -16.59
N SER A 109 -8.92 -12.49 -15.78
CA SER A 109 -9.35 -12.42 -14.38
C SER A 109 -8.21 -12.66 -13.37
N ASN A 110 -7.17 -13.40 -13.76
CA ASN A 110 -6.08 -13.82 -12.88
C ASN A 110 -4.72 -13.79 -13.58
N LEU A 111 -3.66 -13.94 -12.78
CA LEU A 111 -2.27 -13.85 -13.24
C LEU A 111 -1.88 -14.93 -14.25
N GLN A 112 -2.46 -16.14 -14.13
CA GLN A 112 -2.16 -17.25 -15.04
C GLN A 112 -2.76 -17.02 -16.43
N GLU A 113 -3.98 -16.49 -16.50
CA GLU A 113 -4.60 -16.06 -17.75
C GLU A 113 -3.83 -14.89 -18.38
N LEU A 114 -3.38 -13.93 -17.58
CA LEU A 114 -2.56 -12.81 -18.07
C LEU A 114 -1.25 -13.32 -18.68
N LYS A 115 -0.60 -14.29 -18.02
CA LYS A 115 0.60 -14.95 -18.56
C LYS A 115 0.31 -15.60 -19.90
N LEU A 116 -0.72 -16.44 -19.99
CA LEU A 116 -1.10 -17.11 -21.24
C LEU A 116 -1.41 -16.11 -22.35
N TRP A 117 -2.07 -15.00 -22.02
CA TRP A 117 -2.35 -13.92 -22.95
C TRP A 117 -1.06 -13.31 -23.51
N PHE A 118 -0.08 -12.98 -22.65
CA PHE A 118 1.21 -12.47 -23.11
C PHE A 118 1.98 -13.49 -23.95
N GLU A 119 1.93 -14.78 -23.64
CA GLU A 119 2.60 -15.82 -24.44
C GLU A 119 2.00 -15.96 -25.84
N GLN A 120 0.68 -16.02 -25.94
CA GLN A 120 -0.03 -16.04 -27.22
C GLN A 120 0.28 -14.79 -28.03
N TYR A 121 0.34 -13.66 -27.35
CA TYR A 121 0.64 -12.37 -27.94
C TYR A 121 2.07 -12.28 -28.51
N ILE A 122 3.07 -12.74 -27.76
CA ILE A 122 4.47 -12.81 -28.22
C ILE A 122 4.61 -13.78 -29.38
N ALA A 123 3.98 -14.96 -29.29
CA ALA A 123 4.01 -15.97 -30.35
C ALA A 123 3.37 -15.48 -31.66
N ALA A 124 2.36 -14.64 -31.57
CA ALA A 124 1.66 -14.09 -32.73
C ALA A 124 2.38 -12.86 -33.35
N GLY A 125 3.41 -12.30 -32.71
CA GLY A 125 4.20 -11.19 -33.25
C GLY A 125 3.46 -9.86 -33.41
N PHE A 126 2.26 -9.71 -32.86
CA PHE A 126 1.45 -8.49 -32.97
C PHE A 126 1.98 -7.36 -32.06
N VAL A 127 1.45 -6.13 -32.20
CA VAL A 127 1.66 -5.04 -31.22
C VAL A 127 0.32 -4.34 -30.92
N PRO A 128 -0.45 -4.71 -29.87
CA PRO A 128 -1.80 -4.23 -29.62
C PRO A 128 -1.65 -3.00 -28.71
N ARG A 129 -0.89 -2.01 -29.16
CA ARG A 129 -0.52 -0.84 -28.33
C ARG A 129 -1.76 -0.16 -27.73
N SER A 130 -2.87 -0.13 -28.47
CA SER A 130 -4.13 0.47 -28.03
C SER A 130 -4.80 -0.33 -26.91
N ALA A 131 -5.08 -1.62 -27.11
CA ALA A 131 -5.74 -2.46 -26.11
C ALA A 131 -4.92 -2.60 -24.82
N LEU A 132 -3.59 -2.69 -24.94
CA LEU A 132 -2.68 -2.81 -23.82
C LEU A 132 -2.62 -1.52 -22.99
N ASN A 133 -2.67 -0.35 -23.62
CA ASN A 133 -2.73 0.92 -22.89
C ASN A 133 -4.07 1.18 -22.19
N VAL A 134 -5.16 0.62 -22.71
CA VAL A 134 -6.51 0.81 -22.17
C VAL A 134 -6.81 -0.19 -21.06
N PHE A 135 -6.62 -1.49 -21.30
CA PHE A 135 -7.15 -2.54 -20.42
C PHE A 135 -6.13 -3.13 -19.45
N LEU A 136 -4.82 -2.94 -19.67
CA LEU A 136 -3.79 -3.56 -18.82
C LEU A 136 -3.97 -3.15 -17.35
N LYS A 137 -4.28 -1.89 -17.09
CA LYS A 137 -4.48 -1.40 -15.72
C LYS A 137 -5.61 -2.17 -15.02
N ASP A 138 -6.75 -2.31 -15.67
CA ASP A 138 -7.92 -2.98 -15.09
C ASP A 138 -7.67 -4.47 -14.85
N VAL A 139 -6.94 -5.12 -15.77
CA VAL A 139 -6.54 -6.52 -15.62
C VAL A 139 -5.59 -6.70 -14.45
N LEU A 140 -4.61 -5.82 -14.31
CA LEU A 140 -3.65 -5.87 -13.21
C LEU A 140 -4.34 -5.65 -11.86
N VAL A 141 -5.30 -4.71 -11.78
CA VAL A 141 -6.15 -4.51 -10.59
C VAL A 141 -6.95 -5.78 -10.24
N ARG A 142 -7.43 -6.54 -11.23
CA ARG A 142 -8.07 -7.84 -10.97
C ARG A 142 -7.07 -8.90 -10.50
N CYS A 143 -5.87 -8.93 -11.08
CA CYS A 143 -4.82 -9.85 -10.66
C CYS A 143 -4.38 -9.59 -9.21
N GLU A 144 -4.31 -8.33 -8.78
CA GLU A 144 -3.95 -7.93 -7.41
C GLU A 144 -4.88 -8.50 -6.34
N LYS A 145 -6.14 -8.82 -6.70
CA LYS A 145 -7.10 -9.44 -5.77
C LYS A 145 -6.69 -10.84 -5.30
N SER A 146 -5.84 -11.52 -6.09
CA SER A 146 -5.46 -12.92 -5.87
C SER A 146 -3.96 -13.17 -5.88
N SER A 147 -3.15 -12.20 -6.33
CA SER A 147 -1.71 -12.33 -6.53
C SER A 147 -0.95 -11.18 -5.86
N SER A 148 0.26 -11.46 -5.38
CA SER A 148 1.15 -10.45 -4.81
C SER A 148 1.75 -9.52 -5.87
N SER A 149 2.19 -8.35 -5.42
CA SER A 149 2.86 -7.36 -6.26
C SER A 149 4.20 -7.90 -6.75
N LEU A 150 4.86 -8.72 -5.93
CA LEU A 150 6.07 -9.44 -6.35
C LEU A 150 5.80 -10.45 -7.47
N GLU A 151 4.72 -11.24 -7.40
CA GLU A 151 4.34 -12.19 -8.46
C GLU A 151 3.97 -11.47 -9.75
N ILE A 152 3.22 -10.36 -9.64
CA ILE A 152 2.86 -9.52 -10.79
C ILE A 152 4.13 -8.90 -11.40
N SER A 153 5.02 -8.35 -10.57
CA SER A 153 6.30 -7.80 -11.00
C SER A 153 7.15 -8.85 -11.73
N SER A 154 7.23 -10.06 -11.19
CA SER A 154 7.94 -11.21 -11.78
C SER A 154 7.41 -11.58 -13.17
N LEU A 155 6.08 -11.63 -13.32
CA LEU A 155 5.45 -11.86 -14.61
C LEU A 155 5.84 -10.77 -15.60
N LEU A 156 5.71 -9.50 -15.22
CA LEU A 156 6.01 -8.36 -16.09
C LEU A 156 7.50 -8.33 -16.50
N THR A 157 8.42 -8.62 -15.58
CA THR A 157 9.86 -8.74 -15.89
C THR A 157 10.13 -9.88 -16.87
N THR A 158 9.43 -11.01 -16.72
CA THR A 158 9.52 -12.14 -17.66
C THR A 158 9.01 -11.75 -19.05
N VAL A 159 7.89 -11.05 -19.12
CA VAL A 159 7.29 -10.55 -20.37
C VAL A 159 8.25 -9.59 -21.09
N ILE A 160 8.84 -8.64 -20.37
CA ILE A 160 9.82 -7.68 -20.91
C ILE A 160 11.05 -8.41 -21.46
N SER A 161 11.58 -9.37 -20.70
CA SER A 161 12.75 -10.15 -21.12
C SER A 161 12.45 -10.92 -22.42
N ARG A 162 11.30 -11.59 -22.49
CA ARG A 162 10.87 -12.32 -23.71
C ARG A 162 10.66 -11.41 -24.91
N HIS A 163 10.11 -10.21 -24.71
CA HIS A 163 9.96 -9.24 -25.79
C HIS A 163 11.32 -8.79 -26.33
N LYS A 164 12.30 -8.54 -25.45
CA LYS A 164 13.66 -8.19 -25.85
C LYS A 164 14.31 -9.31 -26.65
N ASP A 165 14.18 -10.55 -26.18
CA ASP A 165 14.73 -11.73 -26.87
C ASP A 165 14.08 -11.93 -28.25
N ALA A 166 12.77 -11.70 -28.36
CA ALA A 166 12.02 -11.75 -29.62
C ALA A 166 12.24 -10.52 -30.52
N GLY A 167 12.94 -9.49 -30.06
CA GLY A 167 13.11 -8.22 -30.79
C GLY A 167 11.84 -7.37 -30.92
N VAL A 168 10.81 -7.66 -30.13
CA VAL A 168 9.53 -6.94 -30.13
C VAL A 168 9.63 -5.71 -29.20
N PRO A 169 9.20 -4.51 -29.65
CA PRO A 169 9.23 -3.34 -28.79
C PRO A 169 8.23 -3.48 -27.63
N VAL A 170 8.74 -3.45 -26.40
CA VAL A 170 7.92 -3.41 -25.19
C VAL A 170 7.13 -2.10 -25.13
N GLY A 171 5.85 -2.16 -24.75
CA GLY A 171 5.00 -0.98 -24.55
C GLY A 171 5.35 -0.19 -23.28
N LEU A 172 5.12 1.13 -23.27
CA LEU A 172 5.36 1.98 -22.10
C LEU A 172 4.45 1.60 -20.90
N ALA A 173 3.22 1.16 -21.16
CA ALA A 173 2.29 0.72 -20.12
C ALA A 173 2.85 -0.47 -19.31
N ILE A 174 3.50 -1.44 -19.96
CA ILE A 174 4.12 -2.60 -19.29
C ILE A 174 5.27 -2.16 -18.39
N ARG A 175 6.12 -1.23 -18.86
CA ARG A 175 7.23 -0.70 -18.06
C ARG A 175 6.75 0.09 -16.84
N ASN A 176 5.77 0.96 -17.02
CA ASN A 176 5.20 1.73 -15.93
C ASN A 176 4.53 0.83 -14.89
N ALA A 177 3.75 -0.16 -15.35
CA ALA A 177 3.14 -1.15 -14.47
C ALA A 177 4.21 -1.96 -13.72
N GLY A 178 5.24 -2.42 -14.41
CA GLY A 178 6.32 -3.17 -13.81
C GLY A 178 7.08 -2.38 -12.75
N LEU A 179 7.37 -1.11 -13.02
CA LEU A 179 7.98 -0.21 -12.02
C LEU A 179 7.04 0.03 -10.83
N TYR A 180 5.74 0.20 -11.06
CA TYR A 180 4.75 0.33 -10.00
C TYR A 180 4.74 -0.89 -9.06
N TYR A 181 4.69 -2.10 -9.62
CA TYR A 181 4.72 -3.33 -8.80
C TYR A 181 6.08 -3.59 -8.15
N ALA A 182 7.17 -3.16 -8.78
CA ALA A 182 8.50 -3.20 -8.16
C ALA A 182 8.59 -2.25 -6.96
N PHE A 183 8.00 -1.06 -7.03
CA PHE A 183 7.89 -0.15 -5.90
C PHE A 183 6.99 -0.69 -4.81
N GLN A 184 5.82 -1.22 -5.17
CA GLN A 184 4.88 -1.77 -4.21
C GLN A 184 5.47 -2.99 -3.48
N SER A 185 6.19 -3.87 -4.19
CA SER A 185 6.91 -5.00 -3.56
C SER A 185 8.24 -4.61 -2.90
N PHE A 186 8.59 -3.33 -2.94
CA PHE A 186 9.83 -2.78 -2.38
C PHE A 186 11.11 -3.52 -2.84
N SER A 187 11.09 -4.11 -4.04
CA SER A 187 12.17 -4.95 -4.56
C SER A 187 13.24 -4.11 -5.25
N VAL A 188 14.33 -3.80 -4.54
CA VAL A 188 15.48 -3.04 -5.05
C VAL A 188 16.03 -3.60 -6.38
N PRO A 189 16.23 -4.92 -6.55
CA PRO A 189 16.69 -5.47 -7.84
C PRO A 189 15.70 -5.25 -8.98
N ALA A 190 14.40 -5.41 -8.74
CA ALA A 190 13.37 -5.18 -9.75
C ALA A 190 13.32 -3.70 -10.14
N ILE A 191 13.35 -2.79 -9.16
CA ILE A 191 13.39 -1.34 -9.40
C ILE A 191 14.59 -0.98 -10.27
N ARG A 192 15.78 -1.47 -9.92
CA ARG A 192 17.01 -1.25 -10.70
C ARG A 192 16.86 -1.73 -12.15
N HIS A 193 16.28 -2.92 -12.34
CA HIS A 193 16.02 -3.47 -13.67
C HIS A 193 15.11 -2.56 -14.51
N TYR A 194 13.99 -2.09 -13.94
CA TYR A 194 13.05 -1.22 -14.65
C TYR A 194 13.62 0.16 -14.95
N LEU A 195 14.35 0.78 -14.01
CA LEU A 195 15.03 2.05 -14.24
C LEU A 195 16.10 1.92 -15.33
N HIS A 196 16.93 0.88 -15.29
CA HIS A 196 17.91 0.62 -16.34
C HIS A 196 17.26 0.42 -17.71
N ASP A 197 16.13 -0.30 -17.76
CA ASP A 197 15.36 -0.48 -18.99
C ASP A 197 14.85 0.87 -19.54
N LEU A 198 14.23 1.69 -18.70
CA LEU A 198 13.75 3.03 -19.08
C LEU A 198 14.89 3.92 -19.59
N ALA A 199 16.05 3.89 -18.91
CA ALA A 199 17.23 4.64 -19.31
C ALA A 199 17.77 4.21 -20.68
N THR A 200 17.84 2.89 -20.92
CA THR A 200 18.33 2.31 -22.18
C THR A 200 17.52 2.82 -23.38
N TYR A 201 16.20 2.97 -23.20
CA TYR A 201 15.29 3.48 -24.23
C TYR A 201 15.03 4.99 -24.15
N ARG A 202 15.75 5.73 -23.28
CA ARG A 202 15.60 7.19 -23.04
C ARG A 202 14.15 7.61 -22.78
N VAL A 203 13.41 6.77 -22.08
CA VAL A 203 12.01 7.02 -21.74
C VAL A 203 11.95 7.92 -20.50
N VAL A 204 11.16 8.99 -20.59
CA VAL A 204 10.91 9.90 -19.47
C VAL A 204 9.51 9.63 -18.92
N LEU A 205 9.37 9.54 -17.61
CA LEU A 205 8.09 9.31 -16.95
C LEU A 205 7.19 10.54 -17.07
N GLY A 206 5.91 10.30 -17.37
CA GLY A 206 4.89 11.35 -17.38
C GLY A 206 4.54 11.78 -15.95
N VAL A 207 4.08 13.03 -15.79
CA VAL A 207 3.76 13.65 -14.49
C VAL A 207 2.82 12.79 -13.65
N LYS A 208 1.73 12.31 -14.24
CA LYS A 208 0.74 11.44 -13.55
C LYS A 208 1.36 10.14 -13.06
N ASN A 209 2.31 9.57 -13.81
CA ASN A 209 2.99 8.34 -13.37
C ASN A 209 3.99 8.65 -12.27
N THR A 210 4.73 9.77 -12.36
CA THR A 210 5.62 10.23 -11.30
C THR A 210 4.86 10.34 -9.98
N GLU A 211 3.71 11.03 -9.98
CA GLU A 211 2.88 11.24 -8.79
C GLU A 211 2.43 9.91 -8.17
N VAL A 212 1.82 9.03 -8.96
CA VAL A 212 1.34 7.72 -8.49
C VAL A 212 2.48 6.84 -7.97
N LEU A 213 3.63 6.85 -8.66
CA LEU A 213 4.79 6.06 -8.26
C LEU A 213 5.44 6.59 -6.98
N THR A 214 5.58 7.92 -6.84
CA THR A 214 6.12 8.57 -5.64
C THR A 214 5.24 8.29 -4.43
N GLN A 215 3.92 8.46 -4.54
CA GLN A 215 3.00 8.15 -3.45
C GLN A 215 3.01 6.66 -3.10
N GLY A 216 3.06 5.79 -4.11
CA GLY A 216 3.14 4.35 -3.92
C GLY A 216 4.39 3.90 -3.17
N ILE A 217 5.57 4.38 -3.57
CA ILE A 217 6.82 4.03 -2.90
C ILE A 217 6.90 4.65 -1.50
N LEU A 218 6.40 5.87 -1.29
CA LEU A 218 6.35 6.50 0.04
C LEU A 218 5.49 5.68 1.02
N ARG A 219 4.28 5.27 0.59
CA ARG A 219 3.41 4.40 1.39
C ARG A 219 4.07 3.06 1.71
N THR A 220 4.72 2.46 0.72
CA THR A 220 5.41 1.18 0.89
C THR A 220 6.60 1.30 1.83
N LEU A 221 7.41 2.37 1.69
CA LEU A 221 8.53 2.68 2.57
C LEU A 221 8.08 2.79 4.03
N ARG A 222 7.00 3.54 4.28
CA ARG A 222 6.44 3.67 5.64
C ARG A 222 5.96 2.34 6.19
N THR A 223 5.32 1.51 5.36
CA THR A 223 4.88 0.17 5.75
C THR A 223 6.06 -0.73 6.13
N VAL A 224 7.13 -0.69 5.32
CA VAL A 224 8.35 -1.47 5.59
C VAL A 224 9.06 -0.97 6.84
N ARG A 225 9.25 0.35 7.00
CA ARG A 225 9.89 0.95 8.19
C ARG A 225 9.08 0.74 9.46
N PHE A 226 7.76 0.72 9.36
CA PHE A 226 6.92 0.43 10.50
C PHE A 226 7.11 -1.03 10.95
N ALA A 227 7.20 -1.97 10.01
CA ALA A 227 7.44 -3.37 10.30
C ALA A 227 8.88 -3.67 10.77
N ASP A 228 9.86 -2.95 10.22
CA ASP A 228 11.28 -3.03 10.56
C ASP A 228 11.89 -1.62 10.62
N PRO A 229 11.93 -0.99 11.81
CA PRO A 229 12.51 0.35 11.98
C PRO A 229 13.99 0.44 11.63
N ALA A 230 14.71 -0.69 11.65
CA ALA A 230 16.13 -0.78 11.35
C ALA A 230 16.41 -1.09 9.86
N TYR A 231 15.37 -1.15 9.03
CA TYR A 231 15.50 -1.46 7.61
C TYR A 231 16.43 -0.47 6.89
N ASP A 232 17.44 -0.99 6.18
CA ASP A 232 18.41 -0.18 5.45
C ASP A 232 17.81 0.41 4.17
N THR A 233 17.52 1.71 4.18
CA THR A 233 16.95 2.44 3.04
C THR A 233 17.98 2.86 1.99
N ARG A 234 19.29 2.74 2.27
CA ARG A 234 20.37 3.21 1.39
C ARG A 234 20.30 2.64 -0.03
N PRO A 235 20.05 1.33 -0.24
CA PRO A 235 19.96 0.78 -1.60
C PRO A 235 18.80 1.37 -2.42
N LEU A 236 17.71 1.79 -1.75
CA LEU A 236 16.59 2.44 -2.41
C LEU A 236 16.88 3.91 -2.67
N LEU A 237 17.45 4.62 -1.69
CA LEU A 237 17.93 5.99 -1.86
C LEU A 237 18.86 6.10 -3.07
N GLU A 238 19.69 5.06 -3.30
CA GLU A 238 20.60 5.04 -4.43
C GLU A 238 19.88 5.05 -5.80
N LEU A 239 18.76 4.34 -5.87
CA LEU A 239 17.93 4.27 -7.08
C LEU A 239 17.03 5.50 -7.22
N MET A 240 16.69 6.17 -6.12
CA MET A 240 15.79 7.32 -6.14
C MET A 240 16.52 8.60 -6.54
N ALA A 241 17.68 8.88 -5.95
CA ALA A 241 18.39 10.13 -6.18
C ALA A 241 19.92 10.08 -6.02
N GLU A 242 20.48 9.23 -5.15
CA GLU A 242 21.91 9.30 -4.83
C GLU A 242 22.75 8.21 -5.55
N ARG A 243 23.83 8.55 -6.24
CA ARG A 243 24.93 7.60 -6.56
C ARG A 243 24.60 6.19 -7.14
N PRO A 244 23.93 6.05 -8.30
CA PRO A 244 24.41 5.07 -9.27
C PRO A 244 25.68 5.64 -9.89
N SER A 245 26.63 4.78 -10.32
CA SER A 245 27.81 5.17 -11.12
C SER A 245 27.46 6.00 -12.39
N ASN A 246 26.18 6.16 -12.71
CA ASN A 246 25.61 7.03 -13.72
C ASN A 246 24.35 7.76 -13.16
N PRO A 247 24.37 9.09 -12.95
CA PRO A 247 23.24 9.84 -12.39
C PRO A 247 21.98 9.83 -13.28
N LYS A 248 22.08 9.37 -14.53
CA LYS A 248 20.92 9.21 -15.44
C LYS A 248 20.08 7.97 -15.14
N LEU A 249 20.50 7.12 -14.20
CA LEU A 249 19.80 5.88 -13.82
C LEU A 249 18.88 6.04 -12.61
N THR A 250 18.73 7.25 -12.06
CA THR A 250 17.86 7.49 -10.90
C THR A 250 16.43 7.80 -11.32
N PHE A 251 15.47 7.49 -10.44
CA PHE A 251 14.08 7.90 -10.62
C PHE A 251 13.96 9.43 -10.71
N PHE A 252 14.69 10.19 -9.88
CA PHE A 252 14.73 11.66 -9.92
C PHE A 252 15.13 12.21 -11.30
N ALA A 253 16.08 11.56 -11.99
CA ALA A 253 16.49 11.99 -13.33
C ALA A 253 15.46 11.67 -14.43
N MET A 254 14.64 10.64 -14.25
CA MET A 254 13.64 10.20 -15.24
C MET A 254 12.25 10.79 -15.01
N ALA A 255 11.99 11.29 -13.80
CA ALA A 255 10.70 11.81 -13.40
C ALA A 255 10.46 13.23 -13.94
N LYS A 256 9.22 13.49 -14.38
CA LYS A 256 8.73 14.85 -14.65
C LYS A 256 7.92 15.34 -13.47
N PHE A 257 8.29 16.52 -12.98
CA PHE A 257 7.62 17.20 -11.87
C PHE A 257 6.82 18.41 -12.37
N ARG A 258 5.70 18.67 -11.71
CA ARG A 258 4.80 19.81 -11.88
C ARG A 258 4.28 20.27 -10.51
N GLU A 259 3.51 21.35 -10.54
CA GLU A 259 2.73 21.90 -9.41
C GLU A 259 1.99 20.76 -8.68
N GLY A 260 2.27 20.57 -7.38
CA GLY A 260 1.66 19.56 -6.52
C GLY A 260 2.39 18.21 -6.45
N THR A 261 3.46 18.02 -7.23
CA THR A 261 4.21 16.74 -7.26
C THR A 261 5.61 16.82 -6.64
N ASN A 262 6.06 18.02 -6.24
CA ASN A 262 7.40 18.19 -5.66
C ASN A 262 7.39 17.81 -4.18
N SER A 263 6.40 18.27 -3.42
CA SER A 263 6.31 17.99 -1.97
C SER A 263 6.29 16.49 -1.63
N PRO A 264 5.52 15.61 -2.29
CA PRO A 264 5.55 14.18 -1.96
C PRO A 264 6.89 13.52 -2.28
N PHE A 265 7.62 14.05 -3.26
CA PHE A 265 8.95 13.54 -3.60
C PHE A 265 10.03 14.06 -2.64
N ILE A 266 9.94 15.32 -2.21
CA ILE A 266 10.79 15.86 -1.14
C ILE A 266 10.57 15.06 0.14
N GLU A 267 9.33 14.75 0.50
CA GLU A 267 8.98 13.89 1.63
C GLU A 267 9.64 12.51 1.52
N LEU A 268 9.53 11.86 0.35
CA LEU A 268 10.21 10.60 0.09
C LEU A 268 11.73 10.69 0.27
N LEU A 269 12.36 11.76 -0.22
CA LEU A 269 13.81 11.94 -0.08
C LEU A 269 14.22 12.14 1.38
N CYS A 270 13.44 12.91 2.15
CA CYS A 270 13.68 13.10 3.59
C CYS A 270 13.50 11.78 4.37
N GLU A 271 12.44 11.02 4.08
CA GLU A 271 12.18 9.70 4.68
C GLU A 271 13.30 8.69 4.40
N LEU A 272 13.90 8.75 3.20
CA LEU A 272 15.01 7.89 2.82
C LEU A 272 16.35 8.31 3.45
N GLY A 273 16.41 9.51 4.04
CA GLY A 273 17.63 10.07 4.62
C GLY A 273 18.57 10.69 3.59
N ALA A 274 18.03 11.22 2.48
CA ALA A 274 18.84 11.93 1.48
C ALA A 274 19.50 13.16 2.11
N SER A 275 20.75 13.43 1.74
CA SER A 275 21.52 14.52 2.35
C SER A 275 21.42 15.84 1.59
N LYS A 276 21.28 15.77 0.26
CA LYS A 276 21.23 16.95 -0.62
C LYS A 276 20.16 16.90 -1.71
N ALA A 277 19.68 15.71 -2.06
CA ALA A 277 18.74 15.56 -3.17
C ALA A 277 17.41 16.30 -2.94
N HIS A 278 16.98 16.46 -1.67
CA HIS A 278 15.79 17.24 -1.34
C HIS A 278 16.03 18.74 -1.58
N GLU A 279 17.24 19.25 -1.33
CA GLU A 279 17.65 20.63 -1.64
C GLU A 279 17.66 20.86 -3.15
N ASP A 280 18.25 19.93 -3.93
CA ASP A 280 18.25 19.99 -5.39
C ASP A 280 16.81 20.03 -5.97
N MET A 281 15.87 19.32 -5.33
CA MET A 281 14.46 19.35 -5.71
C MET A 281 13.80 20.68 -5.34
N TRP A 282 14.09 21.20 -4.13
CA TRP A 282 13.64 22.53 -3.71
C TRP A 282 14.12 23.62 -4.67
N ASP A 283 15.38 23.60 -5.08
CA ASP A 283 15.95 24.56 -6.02
C ASP A 283 15.24 24.51 -7.38
N LYS A 284 14.91 23.31 -7.88
CA LYS A 284 14.10 23.14 -9.11
C LYS A 284 12.69 23.72 -8.95
N LEU A 285 12.08 23.54 -7.78
CA LEU A 285 10.77 24.12 -7.47
C LEU A 285 10.83 25.65 -7.44
N VAL A 286 11.84 26.22 -6.77
CA VAL A 286 12.09 27.67 -6.70
C VAL A 286 12.36 28.27 -8.08
N GLU A 287 13.15 27.61 -8.91
CA GLU A 287 13.39 28.03 -10.29
C GLU A 287 12.07 28.07 -11.08
N HIS A 288 11.22 27.04 -10.89
CA HIS A 288 9.92 26.98 -11.55
C HIS A 288 8.99 28.12 -11.09
N ILE A 289 8.93 28.40 -9.78
CA ILE A 289 8.16 29.51 -9.20
C ILE A 289 8.63 30.84 -9.78
N THR A 290 9.93 31.10 -9.73
CA THR A 290 10.54 32.35 -10.20
C THR A 290 10.29 32.56 -11.70
N ARG A 291 10.40 31.50 -12.51
CA ARG A 291 10.12 31.55 -13.95
C ARG A 291 8.63 31.81 -14.24
N ARG A 292 7.72 31.22 -13.44
CA ARG A 292 6.28 31.42 -13.60
C ARG A 292 5.84 32.82 -13.21
N GLN A 293 6.41 33.37 -12.14
CA GLN A 293 6.16 34.74 -11.71
C GLN A 293 6.53 35.77 -12.79
N ARG A 294 7.62 35.55 -13.53
CA ARG A 294 8.01 36.39 -14.67
C ARG A 294 7.16 36.18 -15.93
N SER A 295 6.33 35.14 -15.96
CA SER A 295 5.53 34.77 -17.13
C SER A 295 4.13 35.40 -17.08
N ARG A 296 3.53 35.65 -18.26
CA ARG A 296 2.13 36.15 -18.36
C ARG A 296 1.07 35.23 -17.72
N LYS A 297 1.40 33.96 -17.45
CA LYS A 297 0.46 32.99 -16.86
C LYS A 297 0.31 33.14 -15.34
N GLY A 298 1.13 33.95 -14.69
CA GLY A 298 1.10 34.16 -13.24
C GLY A 298 1.47 32.91 -12.44
N LEU A 299 1.46 33.07 -11.12
CA LEU A 299 1.63 31.99 -10.15
C LEU A 299 0.28 31.30 -9.90
N THR A 300 0.29 30.02 -9.54
CA THR A 300 -0.91 29.26 -9.19
C THR A 300 -0.90 28.97 -7.69
N SER A 301 -2.08 28.94 -7.04
CA SER A 301 -2.20 28.56 -5.64
C SER A 301 -1.64 27.17 -5.37
N ALA A 302 -1.84 26.22 -6.29
CA ALA A 302 -1.31 24.87 -6.19
C ALA A 302 0.23 24.82 -6.12
N LEU A 303 0.94 25.73 -6.80
CA LEU A 303 2.40 25.79 -6.76
C LEU A 303 2.91 26.42 -5.46
N VAL A 304 2.19 27.42 -4.93
CA VAL A 304 2.46 28.00 -3.61
C VAL A 304 2.25 26.96 -2.52
N ASP A 305 1.13 26.24 -2.56
CA ASP A 305 0.82 25.17 -1.62
C ASP A 305 1.86 24.04 -1.68
N ASP A 306 2.35 23.67 -2.87
CA ASP A 306 3.41 22.65 -3.01
C ASP A 306 4.74 23.08 -2.33
N ALA A 307 5.07 24.38 -2.39
CA ALA A 307 6.22 24.93 -1.70
C ALA A 307 6.04 24.97 -0.18
N TYR A 308 4.89 25.46 0.32
CA TYR A 308 4.62 25.47 1.76
C TYR A 308 4.49 24.06 2.35
N LYS A 309 3.93 23.09 1.61
CA LYS A 309 3.97 21.66 1.99
C LYS A 309 5.40 21.16 2.14
N SER A 310 6.30 21.53 1.24
CA SER A 310 7.72 21.17 1.32
C SER A 310 8.38 21.76 2.57
N ILE A 311 8.02 23.00 2.96
CA ILE A 311 8.49 23.63 4.20
C ILE A 311 7.97 22.89 5.44
N VAL A 312 6.68 22.52 5.46
CA VAL A 312 6.09 21.70 6.53
C VAL A 312 6.84 20.37 6.67
N ILE A 313 7.17 19.72 5.54
CA ILE A 313 7.97 18.49 5.53
C ILE A 313 9.33 18.73 6.20
N TYR A 314 10.08 19.77 5.82
CA TYR A 314 11.37 20.06 6.45
C TYR A 314 11.26 20.30 7.97
N LEU A 315 10.21 20.98 8.43
CA LEU A 315 9.96 21.15 9.88
C LEU A 315 9.67 19.83 10.58
N LYS A 316 8.91 18.92 9.95
CA LYS A 316 8.62 17.57 10.47
C LYS A 316 9.88 16.72 10.59
N PHE A 317 10.83 16.85 9.67
CA PHE A 317 12.12 16.16 9.72
C PHE A 317 13.18 16.88 10.57
N GLY A 318 12.81 17.93 11.31
CA GLY A 318 13.73 18.64 12.23
C GLY A 318 14.72 19.57 11.55
N MET A 319 14.58 19.83 10.25
CA MET A 319 15.42 20.75 9.48
C MET A 319 14.96 22.21 9.64
N THR A 320 14.83 22.67 10.88
CA THR A 320 14.19 23.95 11.22
C THR A 320 14.87 25.14 10.54
N ASP A 321 16.20 25.25 10.60
CA ASP A 321 16.94 26.39 10.04
C ASP A 321 16.78 26.47 8.51
N TYR A 322 16.79 25.32 7.83
CA TYR A 322 16.57 25.23 6.40
C TYR A 322 15.12 25.59 6.04
N ALA A 323 14.15 25.05 6.78
CA ALA A 323 12.74 25.34 6.59
C ALA A 323 12.41 26.84 6.76
N MET A 324 13.00 27.49 7.78
CA MET A 324 12.84 28.93 8.01
C MET A 324 13.49 29.75 6.90
N SER A 325 14.64 29.33 6.38
CA SER A 325 15.28 29.96 5.22
C SER A 325 14.43 29.84 3.95
N CYS A 326 13.84 28.67 3.71
CA CYS A 326 12.88 28.45 2.62
C CYS A 326 11.63 29.32 2.77
N MET A 327 11.13 29.48 4.00
CA MET A 327 9.95 30.29 4.30
C MET A 327 10.21 31.79 4.09
N ASP A 328 11.37 32.30 4.53
CA ASP A 328 11.81 33.67 4.28
C ASP A 328 11.98 33.95 2.77
N PHE A 329 12.52 32.99 2.01
CA PHE A 329 12.57 33.09 0.56
C PHE A 329 11.16 33.19 -0.05
N MET A 330 10.24 32.33 0.38
CA MET A 330 8.87 32.31 -0.14
C MET A 330 8.10 33.58 0.21
N SER A 331 8.22 34.11 1.42
CA SER A 331 7.55 35.35 1.84
C SER A 331 8.04 36.57 1.04
N LYS A 332 9.32 36.61 0.67
CA LYS A 332 9.89 37.66 -0.19
C LYS A 332 9.48 37.54 -1.66
N THR A 333 9.36 36.29 -2.13
CA THR A 333 9.10 35.99 -3.54
C THR A 333 7.61 36.07 -3.88
N VAL A 334 6.74 35.59 -3.00
CA VAL A 334 5.30 35.48 -3.20
C VAL A 334 4.58 36.52 -2.33
N LYS A 335 4.45 37.74 -2.86
CA LYS A 335 3.86 38.88 -2.11
C LYS A 335 2.33 38.87 -2.03
N ASP A 336 1.66 38.28 -3.02
CA ASP A 336 0.21 38.41 -3.21
C ASP A 336 -0.55 37.08 -3.07
N MET A 337 0.11 35.99 -2.65
CA MET A 337 -0.54 34.69 -2.43
C MET A 337 -0.10 34.06 -1.11
N SER A 338 -1.09 33.76 -0.29
CA SER A 338 -0.92 32.97 0.92
C SER A 338 -1.13 31.48 0.64
N PRO A 339 -0.57 30.59 1.47
CA PRO A 339 -0.94 29.17 1.44
C PRO A 339 -2.43 28.98 1.75
N SER A 340 -2.97 27.83 1.34
CA SER A 340 -4.34 27.44 1.70
C SER A 340 -4.55 27.35 3.22
N LEU A 341 -5.78 27.60 3.66
CA LEU A 341 -6.15 27.66 5.09
C LEU A 341 -5.66 26.43 5.87
N HIS A 342 -5.86 25.23 5.32
CA HIS A 342 -5.43 23.98 5.96
C HIS A 342 -3.92 23.92 6.19
N LEU A 343 -3.12 24.34 5.19
CA LEU A 343 -1.67 24.41 5.34
C LEU A 343 -1.24 25.51 6.29
N SER A 344 -1.94 26.65 6.28
CA SER A 344 -1.69 27.71 7.25
C SER A 344 -1.90 27.24 8.68
N THR A 345 -3.00 26.54 8.97
CA THR A 345 -3.30 26.03 10.30
C THR A 345 -2.29 24.95 10.73
N GLU A 346 -1.92 24.04 9.83
CA GLU A 346 -0.90 23.01 10.11
C GLU A 346 0.47 23.65 10.39
N LEU A 347 0.87 24.61 9.56
CA LEU A 347 2.14 25.31 9.72
C LEU A 347 2.19 26.13 11.00
N ALA A 348 1.12 26.85 11.33
CA ALA A 348 1.02 27.60 12.58
C ALA A 348 1.09 26.68 13.81
N ALA A 349 0.43 25.52 13.78
CA ALA A 349 0.50 24.54 14.86
C ALA A 349 1.94 24.04 15.07
N ILE A 350 2.65 23.67 14.01
CA ILE A 350 4.03 23.17 14.08
C ILE A 350 5.00 24.26 14.55
N LEU A 351 4.83 25.51 14.08
CA LEU A 351 5.66 26.63 14.51
C LEU A 351 5.46 26.94 15.99
N ASN A 352 4.20 26.96 16.46
CA ASN A 352 3.86 27.16 17.86
C ASN A 352 4.41 26.04 18.75
N GLU A 353 4.32 24.78 18.33
CA GLU A 353 4.90 23.63 19.03
C GLU A 353 6.43 23.78 19.20
N LYS A 354 7.10 24.32 18.18
CA LYS A 354 8.54 24.58 18.19
C LYS A 354 8.93 25.91 18.85
N GLY A 355 7.96 26.70 19.35
CA GLY A 355 8.20 28.00 19.96
C GLY A 355 8.72 29.07 18.99
N LEU A 356 8.38 28.95 17.70
CA LEU A 356 8.80 29.87 16.63
C LEU A 356 7.69 30.88 16.32
N GLU A 357 8.09 32.09 15.92
CA GLU A 357 7.13 33.10 15.47
C GLU A 357 6.42 32.67 14.18
N VAL A 358 5.09 32.80 14.16
CA VAL A 358 4.26 32.51 12.98
C VAL A 358 4.29 33.72 12.05
N PRO A 359 4.78 33.60 10.79
CA PRO A 359 4.81 34.75 9.89
C PRO A 359 3.41 35.21 9.47
N ALA A 360 3.26 36.52 9.28
CA ALA A 360 1.97 37.14 8.90
C ALA A 360 1.32 36.54 7.65
N ILE A 361 2.12 36.04 6.68
CA ILE A 361 1.61 35.39 5.46
C ILE A 361 0.87 34.07 5.74
N VAL A 362 1.24 33.40 6.83
CA VAL A 362 0.63 32.15 7.34
C VAL A 362 -0.57 32.48 8.23
N GLU A 363 -0.45 33.54 9.04
CA GLU A 363 -1.49 33.95 9.98
C GLU A 363 -2.71 34.60 9.31
N ALA A 364 -2.50 35.38 8.25
CA ALA A 364 -3.57 36.14 7.60
C ALA A 364 -4.74 35.29 7.07
N PRO A 365 -4.53 34.12 6.43
CA PRO A 365 -5.63 33.19 6.08
C PRO A 365 -6.42 32.71 7.28
N ILE A 366 -5.76 32.43 8.41
CA ILE A 366 -6.38 31.92 9.64
C ILE A 366 -7.25 33.01 10.25
N GLN A 367 -6.69 34.21 10.42
CA GLN A 367 -7.43 35.36 10.96
C GLN A 367 -8.65 35.67 10.08
N LYS A 368 -8.49 35.69 8.75
CA LYS A 368 -9.61 35.91 7.82
C LYS A 368 -10.72 34.87 7.97
N ALA A 369 -10.36 33.59 8.12
CA ALA A 369 -11.34 32.52 8.31
C ALA A 369 -12.05 32.66 9.67
N LEU A 370 -11.33 33.02 10.73
CA LEU A 370 -11.91 33.30 12.04
C LEU A 370 -12.87 34.48 12.01
N SER A 371 -12.51 35.59 11.35
CA SER A 371 -13.39 36.75 11.18
C SER A 371 -14.68 36.37 10.45
N GLN A 372 -14.58 35.59 9.38
CA GLN A 372 -15.75 35.12 8.62
C GLN A 372 -16.65 34.19 9.44
N ALA A 373 -16.07 33.32 10.28
CA ALA A 373 -16.83 32.44 11.15
C ALA A 373 -17.58 33.23 12.24
N LEU A 374 -16.97 34.27 12.80
CA LEU A 374 -17.58 35.16 13.79
C LEU A 374 -18.76 35.95 13.18
N GLU A 375 -18.59 36.50 11.97
CA GLU A 375 -19.66 37.20 11.24
C GLU A 375 -20.85 36.27 10.90
N GLN A 376 -20.59 34.99 10.66
CA GLN A 376 -21.63 33.97 10.43
C GLN A 376 -22.36 33.57 11.71
N GLN A 377 -21.70 33.62 12.88
CA GLN A 377 -22.35 33.40 14.17
C GLN A 377 -23.30 34.54 14.55
N ASP A 378 -22.92 35.80 14.29
CA ASP A 378 -23.76 36.96 14.62
C ASP A 378 -24.99 37.11 13.70
N SER A 379 -25.00 36.42 12.55
CA SER A 379 -26.11 36.42 11.59
C SER A 379 -27.01 35.18 11.68
N ALA A 380 -26.58 34.13 12.38
CA ALA A 380 -27.42 32.99 12.74
C ALA A 380 -28.24 33.31 14.00
N SER A 381 -29.33 34.05 13.79
CA SER A 381 -30.46 34.13 14.72
C SER A 381 -30.74 32.73 15.30
N THR A 382 -30.66 32.62 16.62
CA THR A 382 -31.08 31.49 17.47
C THR A 382 -32.37 30.84 16.96
N VAL A 383 -32.25 29.84 16.10
CA VAL A 383 -33.28 28.82 15.96
C VAL A 383 -32.80 27.68 16.85
N ASP A 384 -33.25 27.72 18.11
CA ASP A 384 -33.20 26.58 19.00
C ASP A 384 -33.97 25.43 18.33
N VAL A 385 -33.26 24.64 17.54
CA VAL A 385 -33.73 23.30 17.18
C VAL A 385 -33.63 22.52 18.49
N LYS A 386 -34.78 22.30 19.13
CA LYS A 386 -34.91 21.34 20.23
C LYS A 386 -34.33 20.01 19.75
N PHE A 387 -33.14 19.68 20.26
CA PHE A 387 -32.53 18.37 20.09
C PHE A 387 -33.38 17.35 20.85
N ASP A 388 -33.72 16.26 20.16
CA ASP A 388 -34.38 15.10 20.74
C ASP A 388 -33.44 14.45 21.77
N ASP A 389 -34.00 13.95 22.87
CA ASP A 389 -33.36 13.57 24.15
C ASP A 389 -32.43 12.33 24.05
N GLY A 390 -32.01 11.95 22.84
CA GLY A 390 -31.16 10.79 22.56
C GLY A 390 -30.10 10.99 21.48
N MET A 391 -29.93 12.21 20.93
CA MET A 391 -28.86 12.49 19.97
C MET A 391 -27.50 12.66 20.66
N VAL A 392 -26.48 11.98 20.14
CA VAL A 392 -25.10 12.07 20.63
C VAL A 392 -24.61 13.51 20.48
N ASP A 393 -24.11 14.10 21.56
CA ASP A 393 -23.48 15.43 21.50
C ASP A 393 -22.27 15.36 20.54
N PHE A 394 -22.35 16.12 19.45
CA PHE A 394 -21.32 16.16 18.43
C PHE A 394 -19.96 16.63 18.99
N SER A 395 -19.96 17.39 20.09
CA SER A 395 -18.72 17.80 20.76
C SER A 395 -17.92 16.60 21.27
N ILE A 396 -18.59 15.54 21.74
CA ILE A 396 -17.97 14.28 22.18
C ILE A 396 -17.38 13.55 20.99
N VAL A 397 -18.13 13.48 19.87
CA VAL A 397 -17.65 12.86 18.62
C VAL A 397 -16.41 13.58 18.09
N GLN A 398 -16.44 14.91 18.07
CA GLN A 398 -15.32 15.73 17.61
C GLN A 398 -14.07 15.54 18.49
N SER A 399 -14.26 15.48 19.80
CA SER A 399 -13.18 15.20 20.77
C SER A 399 -12.58 13.80 20.57
N LEU A 400 -13.41 12.78 20.36
CA LEU A 400 -12.96 11.41 20.09
C LEU A 400 -12.16 11.32 18.79
N LEU A 401 -12.67 11.91 17.70
CA LEU A 401 -11.98 11.92 16.41
C LEU A 401 -10.64 12.67 16.47
N ALA A 402 -10.58 13.79 17.20
CA ALA A 402 -9.32 14.50 17.43
C ALA A 402 -8.29 13.60 18.14
N ARG A 403 -8.69 12.92 19.22
CA ARG A 403 -7.81 11.99 19.94
C ARG A 403 -7.34 10.81 19.08
N ILE A 404 -8.20 10.27 18.21
CA ILE A 404 -7.81 9.22 17.25
C ILE A 404 -6.78 9.75 16.26
N ASN A 405 -7.00 10.93 15.69
CA ASN A 405 -6.08 11.51 14.72
C ASN A 405 -4.72 11.85 15.35
N ASP A 406 -4.71 12.34 16.59
CA ASP A 406 -3.49 12.75 17.31
C ASP A 406 -2.66 11.56 17.79
N ASN A 407 -3.32 10.46 18.19
CA ASN A 407 -2.65 9.35 18.86
C ASN A 407 -2.63 8.05 18.05
N GLY A 408 -3.55 7.83 17.12
CA GLY A 408 -3.70 6.56 16.40
C GLY A 408 -2.50 6.19 15.53
N THR A 409 -1.80 7.17 14.96
CA THR A 409 -0.56 6.93 14.20
C THR A 409 0.69 6.81 15.08
N SER A 410 0.55 7.06 16.39
CA SER A 410 1.69 7.12 17.30
C SER A 410 2.36 5.76 17.45
N VAL A 411 3.68 5.77 17.52
CA VAL A 411 4.49 4.62 17.94
C VAL A 411 4.68 4.55 19.46
N SER A 412 4.12 5.46 20.27
CA SER A 412 4.22 5.37 21.73
C SER A 412 3.07 4.55 22.31
N ALA A 413 3.39 3.55 23.14
CA ALA A 413 2.38 2.76 23.84
C ALA A 413 1.48 3.63 24.72
N SER A 414 2.05 4.63 25.41
CA SER A 414 1.30 5.56 26.26
C SER A 414 0.27 6.39 25.48
N LYS A 415 0.61 6.86 24.27
CA LYS A 415 -0.33 7.60 23.41
C LYS A 415 -1.46 6.70 22.90
N ILE A 416 -1.16 5.45 22.56
CA ILE A 416 -2.19 4.48 22.19
C ILE A 416 -3.09 4.13 23.39
N ALA A 417 -2.55 4.09 24.61
CA ALA A 417 -3.35 3.92 25.82
C ALA A 417 -4.35 5.09 26.03
N VAL A 418 -3.91 6.35 25.81
CA VAL A 418 -4.82 7.52 25.85
C VAL A 418 -5.96 7.41 24.84
N LEU A 419 -5.69 6.84 23.67
CA LEU A 419 -6.72 6.55 22.67
C LEU A 419 -7.70 5.48 23.18
N ILE A 420 -7.21 4.40 23.80
CA ILE A 420 -8.06 3.34 24.36
C ILE A 420 -8.96 3.88 25.47
N ASP A 421 -8.41 4.72 26.36
CA ASP A 421 -9.19 5.39 27.39
C ASP A 421 -10.31 6.23 26.77
N ALA A 422 -10.02 6.99 25.70
CA ALA A 422 -11.03 7.76 24.98
C ALA A 422 -12.12 6.89 24.33
N LEU A 423 -11.77 5.71 23.81
CA LEU A 423 -12.75 4.75 23.28
C LEU A 423 -13.62 4.17 24.39
N ASN A 424 -13.04 3.88 25.56
CA ASN A 424 -13.76 3.37 26.71
C ASN A 424 -14.69 4.43 27.33
N ASP A 425 -14.27 5.69 27.37
CA ASP A 425 -15.11 6.82 27.78
C ASP A 425 -16.37 6.97 26.91
N CYS A 426 -16.26 6.56 25.64
CA CYS A 426 -17.34 6.59 24.66
C CYS A 426 -18.08 5.24 24.53
N ALA A 427 -17.75 4.24 25.34
CA ALA A 427 -18.35 2.92 25.25
C ALA A 427 -19.85 2.98 25.55
N GLY A 428 -20.66 2.37 24.66
CA GLY A 428 -22.12 2.42 24.72
C GLY A 428 -22.74 3.55 23.90
N LEU A 429 -21.94 4.50 23.40
CA LEU A 429 -22.40 5.43 22.38
C LEU A 429 -22.58 4.72 21.03
N THR A 430 -23.52 5.23 20.24
CA THR A 430 -23.76 4.77 18.87
C THR A 430 -23.78 6.00 17.97
N ILE A 431 -22.72 6.17 17.19
CA ILE A 431 -22.49 7.34 16.33
C ILE A 431 -23.01 7.01 14.93
N PRO A 432 -24.06 7.67 14.44
CA PRO A 432 -24.58 7.43 13.09
C PRO A 432 -23.50 7.71 12.03
N LEU A 433 -23.39 6.83 11.04
CA LEU A 433 -22.44 7.00 9.94
C LEU A 433 -23.14 7.27 8.61
N PHE A 434 -24.12 6.42 8.26
CA PHE A 434 -24.85 6.53 7.00
C PHE A 434 -26.17 5.75 7.02
N ILE A 435 -27.05 6.10 6.08
CA ILE A 435 -28.34 5.47 5.88
C ILE A 435 -28.40 4.88 4.46
N GLU A 436 -29.01 3.72 4.34
CA GLU A 436 -29.37 3.09 3.08
C GLU A 436 -30.89 2.98 2.99
N LEU A 437 -31.46 3.60 1.97
CA LEU A 437 -32.90 3.65 1.77
C LEU A 437 -33.33 2.65 0.70
N PHE A 438 -34.27 1.79 1.06
CA PHE A 438 -34.97 0.88 0.15
C PHE A 438 -36.42 1.38 -0.06
N GLN A 439 -37.14 0.75 -1.00
CA GLN A 439 -38.51 1.18 -1.34
C GLN A 439 -39.47 1.11 -0.14
N ASP A 440 -39.30 0.13 0.74
CA ASP A 440 -40.25 -0.17 1.81
C ASP A 440 -39.66 -0.04 3.24
N HIS A 441 -38.34 0.13 3.37
CA HIS A 441 -37.64 0.26 4.64
C HIS A 441 -36.30 0.98 4.46
N GLY A 442 -35.70 1.44 5.54
CA GLY A 442 -34.34 1.98 5.59
C GLY A 442 -33.47 1.15 6.53
N ILE A 443 -32.17 1.13 6.26
CA ILE A 443 -31.17 0.56 7.16
C ILE A 443 -30.24 1.69 7.57
N GLU A 444 -30.14 1.91 8.87
CA GLU A 444 -29.19 2.85 9.44
C GLU A 444 -27.97 2.10 9.95
N TYR A 445 -26.80 2.63 9.62
CA TYR A 445 -25.51 2.11 10.06
C TYR A 445 -24.85 3.11 11.00
N ALA A 446 -24.34 2.60 12.11
CA ALA A 446 -23.67 3.39 13.12
C ALA A 446 -22.41 2.71 13.63
N TRP A 447 -21.43 3.52 14.01
CA TRP A 447 -20.24 3.07 14.70
C TRP A 447 -20.52 3.05 16.20
N SER A 448 -20.23 1.93 16.84
CA SER A 448 -20.19 1.83 18.30
C SER A 448 -18.72 1.84 18.74
N PRO A 449 -18.20 2.98 19.26
CA PRO A 449 -16.84 3.08 19.74
C PRO A 449 -16.64 2.15 20.92
N GLN A 450 -15.69 1.22 20.80
CA GLN A 450 -15.37 0.31 21.89
C GLN A 450 -13.98 -0.27 21.67
N TRP A 451 -13.17 -0.29 22.72
CA TRP A 451 -11.96 -1.09 22.73
C TRP A 451 -12.31 -2.58 22.89
N ILE A 452 -11.77 -3.40 22.00
CA ILE A 452 -11.96 -4.86 22.02
C ILE A 452 -10.60 -5.49 22.31
N PRO A 453 -10.36 -6.04 23.52
CA PRO A 453 -9.14 -6.76 23.81
C PRO A 453 -9.02 -7.98 22.90
N GLY A 454 -7.84 -8.18 22.32
CA GLY A 454 -7.64 -9.30 21.41
C GLY A 454 -7.28 -10.59 22.13
N VAL A 455 -8.25 -11.46 22.43
CA VAL A 455 -7.97 -12.82 22.97
C VAL A 455 -8.96 -13.87 22.45
N SER A 456 -8.44 -15.04 22.08
CA SER A 456 -9.12 -16.34 22.23
C SER A 456 -8.31 -17.20 23.20
N ASP A 457 -9.01 -17.95 24.05
CA ASP A 457 -8.57 -18.58 25.32
C ASP A 457 -7.61 -19.79 25.21
N SER A 458 -6.79 -19.92 24.17
CA SER A 458 -5.90 -21.09 24.01
C SER A 458 -4.43 -20.80 24.32
N SER A 459 -4.06 -21.08 25.57
CA SER A 459 -2.76 -21.56 26.08
C SER A 459 -1.45 -21.26 25.30
N ARG A 460 -0.53 -20.59 26.01
CA ARG A 460 0.94 -20.56 25.87
C ARG A 460 1.53 -19.77 24.70
N MET A 461 1.74 -18.46 24.88
CA MET A 461 2.78 -17.72 24.15
C MET A 461 3.49 -16.67 25.03
N SER A 462 4.71 -16.32 24.61
CA SER A 462 5.80 -15.71 25.39
C SER A 462 5.58 -14.25 25.81
N PHE A 463 6.21 -13.86 26.93
CA PHE A 463 6.09 -12.59 27.68
C PHE A 463 6.34 -11.26 26.92
N THR A 464 6.68 -11.24 25.63
CA THR A 464 6.85 -9.99 24.84
C THR A 464 5.59 -9.62 24.03
N GLN A 465 4.56 -10.45 24.04
CA GLN A 465 3.35 -10.34 23.21
C GLN A 465 2.13 -9.79 23.98
N GLN A 466 2.28 -9.54 25.28
CA GLN A 466 1.20 -9.11 26.18
C GLN A 466 0.76 -7.66 25.94
N ASP A 467 1.69 -6.74 25.64
CA ASP A 467 1.36 -5.31 25.49
C ASP A 467 0.50 -5.02 24.24
N SER A 468 0.76 -5.73 23.14
CA SER A 468 0.01 -5.50 21.90
C SER A 468 -1.42 -6.06 21.93
N GLN A 469 -1.63 -7.15 22.67
CA GLN A 469 -2.96 -7.72 22.96
C GLN A 469 -3.81 -6.77 23.81
N THR A 470 -3.18 -6.07 24.77
CA THR A 470 -3.84 -5.05 25.58
C THR A 470 -4.11 -3.75 24.83
N LEU A 471 -3.42 -3.50 23.72
CA LEU A 471 -3.56 -2.24 22.97
C LEU A 471 -4.52 -2.32 21.78
N GLY A 472 -5.19 -3.47 21.56
CA GLY A 472 -6.16 -3.63 20.48
C GLY A 472 -5.55 -3.47 19.08
N LEU A 473 -4.28 -3.84 18.91
CA LEU A 473 -3.57 -3.68 17.64
C LEU A 473 -3.73 -4.92 16.76
N LEU A 474 -4.14 -4.69 15.51
CA LEU A 474 -4.29 -5.72 14.50
C LEU A 474 -3.36 -5.47 13.32
N ARG A 475 -3.01 -6.54 12.62
CA ARG A 475 -2.35 -6.43 11.33
C ARG A 475 -3.12 -7.25 10.30
N ALA A 476 -3.58 -6.58 9.24
CA ALA A 476 -4.25 -7.21 8.12
C ALA A 476 -3.23 -7.56 7.05
N ARG A 477 -3.11 -8.83 6.67
CA ARG A 477 -2.17 -9.30 5.64
C ARG A 477 -2.92 -9.99 4.51
N ILE A 478 -2.37 -9.92 3.31
CA ILE A 478 -2.94 -10.64 2.17
C ILE A 478 -2.47 -12.09 2.24
N ALA A 479 -3.40 -13.03 2.23
CA ALA A 479 -3.10 -14.42 2.00
C ALA A 479 -3.51 -14.81 0.58
N SER A 480 -2.58 -15.43 -0.15
CA SER A 480 -2.88 -16.10 -1.42
C SER A 480 -2.63 -17.58 -1.23
N ARG A 481 -3.65 -18.40 -1.54
CA ARG A 481 -3.56 -19.87 -1.46
C ARG A 481 -3.11 -20.38 -0.08
N GLY A 482 -3.57 -19.73 0.99
CA GLY A 482 -3.24 -20.09 2.37
C GLY A 482 -1.84 -19.69 2.84
N ILE A 483 -1.05 -19.02 1.99
CA ILE A 483 0.27 -18.50 2.35
C ILE A 483 0.15 -16.99 2.51
N ILE A 484 0.61 -16.47 3.65
CA ILE A 484 0.71 -15.03 3.88
C ILE A 484 1.76 -14.46 2.92
N VAL A 485 1.33 -13.63 1.98
CA VAL A 485 2.20 -13.13 0.91
C VAL A 485 2.67 -11.72 1.26
N SER A 486 3.93 -11.65 1.72
CA SER A 486 4.72 -10.43 2.01
C SER A 486 4.05 -9.35 2.89
N SER A 487 4.86 -8.41 3.40
CA SER A 487 4.39 -7.26 4.20
C SER A 487 4.02 -6.05 3.34
N GLU A 488 4.18 -6.13 2.02
CA GLU A 488 4.02 -5.02 1.06
C GLU A 488 2.65 -4.35 1.08
N ARG A 489 1.62 -5.11 1.47
CA ARG A 489 0.22 -4.66 1.56
C ARG A 489 -0.37 -4.93 2.94
N SER A 490 0.48 -5.16 3.95
CA SER A 490 -0.03 -5.29 5.31
C SER A 490 -0.55 -3.94 5.80
N ARG A 491 -1.66 -3.97 6.51
CA ARG A 491 -2.23 -2.81 7.20
C ARG A 491 -2.00 -2.97 8.68
N ASN A 492 -1.52 -1.93 9.34
CA ASN A 492 -1.32 -1.94 10.77
C ASN A 492 -2.42 -1.07 11.36
N LEU A 493 -3.27 -1.70 12.15
CA LEU A 493 -4.60 -1.22 12.46
C LEU A 493 -4.77 -1.06 13.97
N VAL A 494 -5.45 0.00 14.39
CA VAL A 494 -6.04 0.11 15.72
C VAL A 494 -7.53 -0.21 15.60
N GLN A 495 -8.03 -1.09 16.47
CA GLN A 495 -9.47 -1.34 16.55
C GLN A 495 -10.18 -0.14 17.18
N LEU A 496 -11.23 0.35 16.52
CA LEU A 496 -12.03 1.47 17.01
C LEU A 496 -13.43 1.05 17.47
N GLY A 497 -13.86 -0.18 17.17
CA GLY A 497 -15.14 -0.73 17.60
C GLY A 497 -15.94 -1.34 16.45
N HIS A 498 -17.23 -1.59 16.69
CA HIS A 498 -18.08 -2.32 15.75
C HIS A 498 -18.88 -1.40 14.83
N LEU A 499 -19.11 -1.86 13.60
CA LEU A 499 -20.19 -1.35 12.77
C LEU A 499 -21.48 -2.07 13.13
N MET A 500 -22.47 -1.29 13.56
CA MET A 500 -23.80 -1.74 13.94
C MET A 500 -24.80 -1.34 12.85
N ARG A 501 -25.90 -2.09 12.73
CA ARG A 501 -27.03 -1.73 11.88
C ARG A 501 -28.35 -1.86 12.63
N ARG A 502 -29.33 -1.04 12.24
CA ARG A 502 -30.73 -1.22 12.61
C ARG A 502 -31.62 -0.95 11.40
N GLU A 503 -32.72 -1.65 11.33
CA GLU A 503 -33.75 -1.42 10.32
C GLU A 503 -34.76 -0.40 10.84
N PHE A 504 -35.31 0.43 9.98
CA PHE A 504 -36.39 1.35 10.31
C PHE A 504 -37.34 1.54 9.14
N ILE A 505 -38.57 1.99 9.39
CA ILE A 505 -39.55 2.28 8.35
C ILE A 505 -39.65 3.80 8.20
N PRO A 506 -39.31 4.37 7.03
CA PRO A 506 -39.45 5.81 6.79
C PRO A 506 -40.91 6.25 7.00
N ASN A 507 -41.13 7.32 7.76
CA ASN A 507 -42.45 7.96 7.99
C ASN A 507 -43.47 7.19 8.86
N SER A 508 -43.08 6.17 9.63
CA SER A 508 -44.01 5.58 10.61
C SER A 508 -44.20 6.51 11.82
N ILE A 509 -45.44 6.99 12.03
CA ILE A 509 -45.85 7.83 13.18
C ILE A 509 -45.89 7.03 14.51
N GLN A 510 -45.60 5.72 14.47
CA GLN A 510 -45.52 4.89 15.67
C GLN A 510 -44.18 5.08 16.37
N ASN A 511 -44.18 6.00 17.34
CA ASN A 511 -43.17 6.09 18.39
C ASN A 511 -43.03 4.76 19.15
N ASN A 512 -41.78 4.35 19.39
CA ASN A 512 -41.28 3.60 20.55
C ASN A 512 -41.01 2.08 20.48
N GLU A 513 -40.79 1.49 19.30
CA GLU A 513 -39.95 0.29 19.22
C GLU A 513 -38.84 0.52 18.19
N THR A 514 -37.81 1.27 18.58
CA THR A 514 -36.57 1.35 17.83
C THR A 514 -35.98 -0.06 17.75
N ASN A 515 -35.93 -0.64 16.54
CA ASN A 515 -35.29 -1.92 16.33
C ASN A 515 -33.89 -1.91 16.98
N PRO A 516 -33.52 -2.96 17.71
CA PRO A 516 -32.25 -2.99 18.42
C PRO A 516 -31.08 -2.96 17.44
N TRP A 517 -29.99 -2.32 17.84
CA TRP A 517 -28.74 -2.35 17.10
C TRP A 517 -28.20 -3.77 17.02
N THR A 518 -27.89 -4.24 15.81
CA THR A 518 -27.31 -5.56 15.54
C THR A 518 -25.90 -5.42 14.97
N LYS A 519 -25.00 -6.33 15.34
CA LYS A 519 -23.63 -6.35 14.80
C LYS A 519 -23.67 -6.76 13.33
N THR A 520 -22.89 -6.10 12.48
CA THR A 520 -22.81 -6.40 11.05
C THR A 520 -21.71 -7.41 10.68
N GLY A 521 -20.88 -7.81 11.65
CA GLY A 521 -19.65 -8.56 11.40
C GLY A 521 -18.52 -7.70 10.82
N TYR A 522 -18.70 -6.39 10.71
CA TYR A 522 -17.64 -5.46 10.33
C TYR A 522 -17.04 -4.74 11.54
N LEU A 523 -15.74 -4.47 11.44
CA LEU A 523 -14.99 -3.71 12.42
C LEU A 523 -14.57 -2.37 11.84
N VAL A 524 -14.76 -1.30 12.61
CA VAL A 524 -14.22 0.03 12.32
C VAL A 524 -12.80 0.07 12.87
N VAL A 525 -11.85 0.42 12.01
CA VAL A 525 -10.41 0.41 12.34
C VAL A 525 -9.73 1.66 11.83
N PHE A 526 -8.58 1.99 12.40
CA PHE A 526 -7.71 3.08 11.98
C PHE A 526 -6.39 2.53 11.44
N ASP A 527 -6.05 2.82 10.18
CA ASP A 527 -4.75 2.49 9.60
C ASP A 527 -3.69 3.46 10.13
N ARG A 528 -2.80 2.95 10.99
CA ARG A 528 -1.75 3.69 11.67
C ARG A 528 -0.71 4.27 10.72
N ILE A 529 -0.52 3.64 9.56
CA ILE A 529 0.48 4.07 8.56
C ILE A 529 -0.11 5.14 7.65
N SER A 530 -1.37 4.94 7.23
CA SER A 530 -2.02 5.82 6.26
C SER A 530 -2.81 6.96 6.91
N ALA A 531 -3.04 6.92 8.23
CA ALA A 531 -3.92 7.81 8.98
C ALA A 531 -5.36 7.83 8.40
N GLU A 532 -5.87 6.65 8.04
CA GLU A 532 -7.15 6.49 7.35
C GLU A 532 -8.11 5.63 8.20
N TYR A 533 -9.38 6.02 8.23
CA TYR A 533 -10.44 5.20 8.80
C TYR A 533 -10.90 4.16 7.79
N LEU A 534 -10.96 2.90 8.22
CA LEU A 534 -11.35 1.77 7.39
C LEU A 534 -12.44 0.95 8.08
N ILE A 535 -13.18 0.20 7.27
CA ILE A 535 -14.10 -0.84 7.71
C ILE A 535 -13.60 -2.16 7.12
N ILE A 536 -13.43 -3.18 7.96
CA ILE A 536 -12.97 -4.51 7.57
C ILE A 536 -14.01 -5.57 7.93
N TYR A 537 -14.30 -6.46 6.99
CA TYR A 537 -15.24 -7.57 7.23
C TYR A 537 -14.56 -8.72 7.98
N MET A 538 -15.15 -9.13 9.11
CA MET A 538 -14.67 -10.21 9.98
C MET A 538 -15.54 -11.46 9.92
N GLY A 539 -16.83 -11.33 9.58
CA GLY A 539 -17.84 -12.37 9.82
C GLY A 539 -18.51 -12.23 11.19
N GLU A 540 -19.46 -13.11 11.51
CA GLU A 540 -20.30 -12.98 12.71
C GLU A 540 -19.58 -13.26 14.04
N ASP A 541 -18.47 -14.01 14.03
CA ASP A 541 -17.66 -14.25 15.21
C ASP A 541 -16.29 -13.59 15.07
N ILE A 542 -16.02 -12.55 15.88
CA ILE A 542 -14.66 -11.99 16.03
C ILE A 542 -13.82 -13.00 16.84
N THR A 543 -13.54 -14.16 16.24
CA THR A 543 -12.46 -15.01 16.69
C THR A 543 -11.21 -14.50 15.98
N ILE A 544 -10.37 -13.78 16.71
CA ILE A 544 -9.05 -13.41 16.21
C ILE A 544 -8.37 -14.71 15.80
N ILE A 545 -8.08 -14.77 14.52
CA ILE A 545 -7.42 -15.88 13.89
C ILE A 545 -6.04 -16.02 14.58
N ASP A 546 -5.83 -17.18 15.22
CA ASP A 546 -4.53 -17.56 15.78
C ASP A 546 -3.44 -17.30 14.72
N PRO A 547 -2.29 -16.67 15.05
CA PRO A 547 -1.17 -16.55 14.11
C PRO A 547 -0.74 -17.89 13.47
N GLU A 548 -1.12 -19.04 14.03
CA GLU A 548 -0.92 -20.38 13.45
C GLU A 548 -2.07 -20.89 12.57
N TYR A 549 -3.18 -20.18 12.45
CA TYR A 549 -4.33 -20.60 11.66
C TYR A 549 -4.02 -20.56 10.16
N GLN A 550 -3.92 -21.75 9.59
CA GLN A 550 -3.97 -21.93 8.14
C GLN A 550 -5.45 -21.92 7.73
N PRO A 551 -5.91 -21.00 6.87
CA PRO A 551 -7.28 -21.05 6.39
C PRO A 551 -7.52 -22.39 5.71
N HIS A 552 -8.55 -23.11 6.16
CA HIS A 552 -8.92 -24.40 5.61
C HIS A 552 -9.09 -24.29 4.09
N THR A 553 -8.52 -25.29 3.39
CA THR A 553 -8.67 -25.44 1.95
C THR A 553 -10.14 -25.73 1.69
N GLU A 554 -10.81 -24.81 0.99
CA GLU A 554 -12.16 -24.89 0.42
C GLU A 554 -12.85 -26.26 0.59
N GLN A 555 -13.56 -26.46 1.71
CA GLN A 555 -14.62 -27.48 1.76
C GLN A 555 -15.62 -27.40 2.91
N ASP A 556 -15.55 -26.41 3.80
CA ASP A 556 -16.63 -26.20 4.78
C ASP A 556 -17.56 -25.08 4.33
N SER A 557 -18.63 -25.51 3.67
CA SER A 557 -19.85 -24.76 3.43
C SER A 557 -20.65 -24.70 4.73
N PHE A 558 -20.50 -23.66 5.55
CA PHE A 558 -21.50 -23.36 6.58
C PHE A 558 -21.69 -21.84 6.80
N ILE A 559 -22.93 -21.43 6.49
CA ILE A 559 -23.66 -20.18 6.75
C ILE A 559 -23.38 -19.00 5.78
N ASP A 560 -24.36 -18.77 4.90
CA ASP A 560 -24.53 -17.60 4.05
C ASP A 560 -24.71 -16.34 4.89
N TYR A 561 -23.63 -15.56 5.03
CA TYR A 561 -23.75 -14.12 5.30
C TYR A 561 -23.22 -13.39 4.09
N GLU A 562 -24.12 -12.83 3.29
CA GLU A 562 -23.74 -12.05 2.12
C GLU A 562 -22.98 -10.80 2.57
N GLN A 563 -21.70 -10.76 2.24
CA GLN A 563 -20.89 -9.56 2.30
C GLN A 563 -21.64 -8.43 1.60
N HIS A 564 -21.92 -7.34 2.32
CA HIS A 564 -22.59 -6.18 1.75
C HIS A 564 -21.87 -5.73 0.46
N PRO A 565 -22.57 -5.68 -0.69
CA PRO A 565 -21.93 -5.55 -2.01
C PRO A 565 -21.13 -4.26 -2.16
N LEU A 566 -21.51 -3.20 -1.42
CA LEU A 566 -20.83 -1.90 -1.43
C LEU A 566 -19.71 -1.77 -0.40
N LEU A 567 -19.77 -2.49 0.73
CA LEU A 567 -18.72 -2.42 1.77
C LEU A 567 -17.53 -3.32 1.44
N GLY A 568 -17.76 -4.45 0.74
CA GLY A 568 -16.69 -5.37 0.35
C GLY A 568 -15.88 -5.89 1.54
N SER A 569 -14.63 -6.32 1.31
CA SER A 569 -13.77 -6.88 2.38
C SER A 569 -13.07 -5.79 3.18
N LEU A 570 -12.79 -4.67 2.52
CA LEU A 570 -12.13 -3.51 3.09
C LEU A 570 -12.59 -2.25 2.36
N SER A 571 -13.11 -1.28 3.10
CA SER A 571 -13.53 0.03 2.57
C SER A 571 -13.04 1.18 3.43
N HIS A 572 -12.80 2.34 2.83
CA HIS A 572 -12.64 3.58 3.57
C HIS A 572 -14.00 4.07 4.08
N VAL A 573 -14.00 4.66 5.26
CA VAL A 573 -15.18 5.29 5.85
C VAL A 573 -14.89 6.75 6.18
N ALA A 574 -15.75 7.66 5.74
CA ALA A 574 -15.68 9.06 6.10
C ALA A 574 -16.35 9.30 7.45
N MET A 575 -15.56 9.65 8.46
CA MET A 575 -16.10 10.02 9.77
C MET A 575 -16.90 11.34 9.69
N PRO A 576 -17.94 11.50 10.52
CA PRO A 576 -18.76 12.72 10.52
C PRO A 576 -17.93 13.93 10.97
N ALA A 577 -18.01 15.03 10.21
CA ALA A 577 -17.30 16.29 10.48
C ALA A 577 -18.23 17.37 11.07
N SER A 578 -19.54 17.18 10.97
CA SER A 578 -20.57 18.01 11.61
C SER A 578 -21.79 17.18 11.99
N ALA A 579 -22.69 17.73 12.82
CA ALA A 579 -23.96 17.07 13.16
C ALA A 579 -24.86 16.82 11.93
N HIS A 580 -24.68 17.59 10.84
CA HIS A 580 -25.41 17.38 9.58
C HIS A 580 -24.95 16.13 8.81
N ASP A 581 -23.83 15.53 9.19
CA ASP A 581 -23.26 14.36 8.52
C ASP A 581 -23.91 13.02 8.96
N PHE A 582 -24.85 13.05 9.90
CA PHE A 582 -25.51 11.84 10.42
C PHE A 582 -26.53 11.21 9.46
N ASP A 583 -27.02 11.97 8.48
CA ASP A 583 -28.06 11.51 7.52
C ASP A 583 -27.50 11.25 6.10
N ARG A 584 -26.19 11.00 5.98
CA ARG A 584 -25.54 10.80 4.67
C ARG A 584 -25.86 9.44 4.05
N GLY A 585 -25.87 9.40 2.71
CA GLY A 585 -26.01 8.14 1.96
C GLY A 585 -24.72 7.32 1.94
N ILE A 586 -24.83 5.99 1.82
CA ILE A 586 -23.68 5.07 1.79
C ILE A 586 -22.61 5.46 0.75
N SER A 587 -23.00 5.96 -0.43
CA SER A 587 -22.06 6.36 -1.50
C SER A 587 -21.23 7.59 -1.19
N GLU A 588 -21.66 8.40 -0.22
CA GLU A 588 -20.95 9.60 0.23
C GLU A 588 -19.94 9.27 1.33
N VAL A 589 -20.18 8.17 2.06
CA VAL A 589 -19.43 7.81 3.26
C VAL A 589 -18.44 6.67 3.00
N ILE A 590 -18.82 5.71 2.16
CA ILE A 590 -18.05 4.51 1.89
C ILE A 590 -17.39 4.60 0.52
N THR A 591 -16.08 4.39 0.50
CA THR A 591 -15.34 4.23 -0.75
C THR A 591 -14.52 2.93 -0.72
N PRO A 592 -14.72 2.00 -1.67
CA PRO A 592 -13.97 0.76 -1.70
C PRO A 592 -12.47 1.01 -1.80
N VAL A 593 -11.67 0.31 -1.00
CA VAL A 593 -10.21 0.41 -1.09
C VAL A 593 -9.78 -0.16 -2.44
N LYS A 594 -9.18 0.68 -3.28
CA LYS A 594 -8.60 0.25 -4.56
C LYS A 594 -7.57 -0.84 -4.26
N ASN A 595 -7.71 -1.99 -4.93
CA ASN A 595 -6.82 -3.14 -4.80
C ASN A 595 -6.96 -3.91 -3.48
N ALA A 596 -8.10 -3.77 -2.79
CA ALA A 596 -8.43 -4.66 -1.68
C ALA A 596 -8.39 -6.12 -2.14
N ALA A 597 -7.67 -6.95 -1.38
CA ALA A 597 -7.72 -8.39 -1.57
C ALA A 597 -9.15 -8.88 -1.29
N ASN A 598 -9.56 -9.95 -1.97
CA ASN A 598 -10.84 -10.59 -1.68
C ASN A 598 -10.87 -11.15 -0.25
N ARG A 599 -9.70 -11.48 0.32
CA ARG A 599 -9.54 -11.95 1.70
C ARG A 599 -8.30 -11.34 2.34
N TYR A 600 -8.47 -10.79 3.54
CA TYR A 600 -7.39 -10.46 4.45
C TYR A 600 -7.33 -11.52 5.54
N VAL A 601 -6.13 -11.91 5.94
CA VAL A 601 -5.89 -12.65 7.18
C VAL A 601 -5.45 -11.63 8.22
N LEU A 602 -6.13 -11.61 9.35
CA LEU A 602 -5.79 -10.74 10.46
C LEU A 602 -4.98 -11.52 11.47
N ASP A 603 -3.84 -10.98 11.84
CA ASP A 603 -3.06 -11.43 12.98
C ASP A 603 -2.95 -10.29 14.01
N LEU A 604 -2.54 -10.64 15.23
CA LEU A 604 -2.19 -9.64 16.23
C LEU A 604 -0.93 -8.91 15.75
N ASP A 605 -0.96 -7.58 15.75
CA ASP A 605 0.28 -6.82 15.59
C ASP A 605 1.16 -7.17 16.79
N SER A 606 2.44 -7.43 16.58
CA SER A 606 3.38 -7.71 17.68
C SER A 606 3.77 -6.45 18.46
N GLY A 607 3.38 -5.26 17.97
CA GLY A 607 3.72 -3.99 18.63
C GLY A 607 5.23 -3.72 18.65
N VAL A 608 6.02 -4.38 17.80
CA VAL A 608 7.49 -4.28 17.76
C VAL A 608 7.98 -2.85 17.50
N SER A 609 7.14 -2.03 16.87
CA SER A 609 7.41 -0.60 16.67
C SER A 609 7.01 0.28 17.85
N LEU A 610 6.31 -0.25 18.86
CA LEU A 610 5.91 0.53 20.02
C LEU A 610 7.11 0.85 20.91
N GLN A 611 7.30 2.14 21.16
CA GLN A 611 8.23 2.64 22.16
C GLN A 611 7.47 2.78 23.50
N PRO A 612 8.12 2.44 24.62
CA PRO A 612 7.53 2.58 25.95
C PRO A 612 7.10 4.02 26.25
#